data_AF-A0A1Q7AT69-F1
#
_entry.id   AF-A0A1Q7AT69-F1
#
_cell.length_a   1.000
_cell.length_b   1.000
_cell.length_c   1.000
_cell.angle_alpha   90.00
_cell.angle_beta   90.00
_cell.angle_gamma   90.00
#
_symmetry.space_group_name_H-M   'P 1'
#
loop_
_entity.id
_entity.type
_entity.pdbx_description
1 polymer ?
#
loop_
_entity_poly.entity_id
_entity_poly.type
_entity_poly.pdbx_seq_one_letter_code
_entity_poly.pdbx_strand_id
1 'polypeptide(L)'
;MSSSRFVKALLLPAAAVAAIAAPLLGSSSASAATTCAPDPLNGVCVVTTDVKVKTTATRFAVQATPKTGNTTRYVSAGTTVGVICQVNNGSSWTAITGGGWLPTANLTMTVGTDGFSPAIRHCGTASALPTYNAAAYPWPTQDGWVNDGHGYYEAECVSFAAWAVRTDGRAHTKSPDRMGNANLWTGAYVDAAPHAGDVAQWDGGRNGAGSVGHVAYVAAVNADGSVLINEYNWGNFHRFNSRTIAANIPSRYLHF
;
A
#
# COMPACT_ATOMS: atom_id res chain seq x y z
N MET A 1 -79.69 -17.99 -39.50
CA MET A 1 -79.56 -16.61 -39.00
C MET A 1 -78.44 -15.94 -39.78
N SER A 2 -78.80 -14.88 -40.48
CA SER A 2 -78.02 -14.19 -41.52
C SER A 2 -77.26 -13.00 -40.94
N SER A 3 -76.15 -12.65 -41.61
CA SER A 3 -75.79 -11.28 -42.03
C SER A 3 -74.43 -10.75 -41.56
N SER A 4 -73.59 -10.51 -42.55
CA SER A 4 -72.41 -9.65 -42.56
C SER A 4 -72.74 -8.19 -42.22
N ARG A 5 -71.76 -7.43 -41.68
CA ARG A 5 -71.02 -6.33 -42.35
C ARG A 5 -70.49 -5.24 -41.37
N PHE A 6 -69.38 -4.63 -41.81
CA PHE A 6 -68.89 -3.26 -41.58
C PHE A 6 -67.92 -2.92 -40.43
N VAL A 7 -66.62 -2.96 -40.78
CA VAL A 7 -65.63 -1.86 -40.78
C VAL A 7 -65.71 -0.79 -39.69
N LYS A 8 -64.62 -0.66 -38.92
CA LYS A 8 -63.98 0.65 -38.67
C LYS A 8 -62.48 0.50 -38.47
N ALA A 9 -61.74 0.89 -39.51
CA ALA A 9 -60.32 1.20 -39.41
C ALA A 9 -60.14 2.41 -38.48
N LEU A 10 -59.28 2.27 -37.48
CA LEU A 10 -58.77 3.39 -36.72
C LEU A 10 -57.26 3.46 -36.99
N LEU A 11 -56.87 4.46 -37.80
CA LEU A 11 -55.51 4.94 -37.86
C LEU A 11 -55.12 5.51 -36.50
N LEU A 12 -53.93 5.17 -36.01
CA LEU A 12 -53.11 5.95 -35.08
C LEU A 12 -51.64 5.47 -35.19
N PRO A 13 -50.65 6.32 -34.85
CA PRO A 13 -49.58 6.66 -35.76
C PRO A 13 -48.18 6.24 -35.30
N ALA A 14 -47.26 6.31 -36.27
CA ALA A 14 -45.83 6.63 -36.16
C ALA A 14 -45.06 6.13 -34.92
N ALA A 15 -44.19 5.16 -35.19
CA ALA A 15 -43.07 4.78 -34.35
C ALA A 15 -42.17 5.99 -34.04
N ALA A 16 -42.18 6.46 -32.79
CA ALA A 16 -41.12 7.26 -32.24
C ALA A 16 -40.06 6.30 -31.67
N VAL A 17 -39.01 6.05 -32.45
CA VAL A 17 -37.80 5.37 -31.97
C VAL A 17 -37.10 6.36 -31.03
N ALA A 18 -37.29 6.17 -29.73
CA ALA A 18 -36.47 6.83 -28.72
C ALA A 18 -35.05 6.26 -28.81
N ALA A 19 -34.14 7.02 -29.40
CA ALA A 19 -32.71 6.74 -29.34
C ALA A 19 -32.26 6.81 -27.87
N ILE A 20 -32.02 5.65 -27.27
CA ILE A 20 -31.36 5.53 -25.97
C ILE A 20 -29.92 5.99 -26.19
N ALA A 21 -29.63 7.23 -25.80
CA ALA A 21 -28.28 7.75 -25.71
C ALA A 21 -27.52 6.91 -24.68
N ALA A 22 -26.63 6.04 -25.16
CA ALA A 22 -25.65 5.39 -24.31
C ALA A 22 -24.80 6.49 -23.64
N PRO A 23 -24.55 6.41 -22.32
CA PRO A 23 -23.64 7.35 -21.69
C PRO A 23 -22.26 7.14 -22.32
N LEU A 24 -21.78 8.18 -23.00
CA LEU A 24 -20.39 8.33 -23.40
C LEU A 24 -19.55 8.07 -22.15
N LEU A 25 -18.82 6.96 -22.15
CA LEU A 25 -17.73 6.69 -21.24
C LEU A 25 -16.81 7.91 -21.30
N GLY A 26 -16.96 8.80 -20.33
CA GLY A 26 -16.01 9.86 -20.10
C GLY A 26 -14.68 9.17 -19.92
N SER A 27 -13.78 9.38 -20.87
CA SER A 27 -12.36 9.10 -20.71
C SER A 27 -11.94 9.88 -19.49
N SER A 28 -11.92 9.19 -18.34
CA SER A 28 -11.30 9.70 -17.12
C SER A 28 -9.93 10.18 -17.55
N SER A 29 -9.68 11.48 -17.39
CA SER A 29 -8.37 12.05 -17.59
C SER A 29 -7.44 11.20 -16.74
N ALA A 30 -6.58 10.40 -17.38
CA ALA A 30 -5.55 9.66 -16.69
C ALA A 30 -4.75 10.72 -15.93
N SER A 31 -5.00 10.85 -14.63
CA SER A 31 -4.15 11.64 -13.74
C SER A 31 -2.76 11.12 -14.01
N ALA A 32 -1.86 12.00 -14.45
CA ALA A 32 -0.48 11.64 -14.76
C ALA A 32 0.05 10.84 -13.58
N ALA A 33 0.19 9.53 -13.77
CA ALA A 33 0.64 8.64 -12.73
C ALA A 33 2.01 9.18 -12.30
N THR A 34 2.14 9.59 -11.05
CA THR A 34 3.47 9.81 -10.48
C THR A 34 4.16 8.46 -10.60
N THR A 35 5.07 8.32 -11.57
CA THR A 35 5.77 7.08 -11.86
C THR A 35 6.74 6.84 -10.72
N CYS A 36 6.29 6.15 -9.68
CA CYS A 36 7.16 5.71 -8.62
C CYS A 36 7.70 4.31 -8.90
N ALA A 37 8.88 4.03 -8.36
CA ALA A 37 9.49 2.73 -8.41
C ALA A 37 9.44 2.09 -7.01
N PRO A 38 9.10 0.79 -6.90
CA PRO A 38 9.07 0.12 -5.60
C PRO A 38 10.50 -0.04 -5.06
N ASP A 39 10.69 0.25 -3.77
CA ASP A 39 11.89 -0.12 -3.02
C ASP A 39 12.08 -1.65 -3.10
N PRO A 40 13.25 -2.13 -3.52
CA PRO A 40 13.50 -3.57 -3.67
C PRO A 40 13.52 -4.35 -2.35
N LEU A 41 13.61 -3.69 -1.19
CA LEU A 41 13.64 -4.34 0.13
C LEU A 41 12.29 -4.35 0.86
N ASN A 42 11.41 -3.37 0.61
CA ASN A 42 10.14 -3.26 1.34
C ASN A 42 8.94 -2.80 0.48
N GLY A 43 9.10 -2.65 -0.84
CA GLY A 43 8.02 -2.33 -1.77
C GLY A 43 7.49 -0.89 -1.70
N VAL A 44 8.02 -0.04 -0.82
CA VAL A 44 7.59 1.36 -0.70
C VAL A 44 7.75 2.09 -2.04
N CYS A 45 6.69 2.78 -2.47
CA CYS A 45 6.67 3.61 -3.67
C CYS A 45 7.62 4.80 -3.51
N VAL A 46 8.67 4.86 -4.33
CA VAL A 46 9.67 5.94 -4.29
C VAL A 46 9.64 6.78 -5.56
N VAL A 47 9.57 8.10 -5.40
CA VAL A 47 9.84 9.05 -6.48
C VAL A 47 11.33 9.03 -6.79
N THR A 48 11.68 8.63 -8.02
CA THR A 48 13.08 8.43 -8.38
C THR A 48 13.77 9.74 -8.74
N THR A 49 15.07 9.81 -8.43
CA THR A 49 15.94 10.91 -8.88
C THR A 49 16.81 10.43 -10.04
N ASP A 50 16.77 11.13 -11.17
CA ASP A 50 17.56 10.76 -12.34
C ASP A 50 19.03 11.18 -12.21
N VAL A 51 19.94 10.24 -12.45
CA VAL A 51 21.39 10.48 -12.48
C VAL A 51 22.04 9.78 -13.67
N LYS A 52 23.27 10.18 -13.99
CA LYS A 52 24.07 9.59 -15.07
C LYS A 52 25.00 8.51 -14.53
N VAL A 53 25.19 7.44 -15.30
CA VAL A 53 26.27 6.47 -15.05
C VAL A 53 27.62 7.10 -15.37
N LYS A 54 28.47 7.23 -14.35
CA LYS A 54 29.84 7.75 -14.42
C LYS A 54 30.82 6.58 -14.25
N THR A 55 31.43 6.14 -15.34
CA THR A 55 32.49 5.12 -15.29
C THR A 55 33.58 5.45 -16.28
N THR A 56 34.82 5.04 -15.98
CA THR A 56 35.96 5.09 -16.90
C THR A 56 35.91 3.95 -17.93
N ALA A 57 35.08 2.92 -17.70
CA ALA A 57 34.79 1.87 -18.65
C ALA A 57 33.69 2.30 -19.63
N THR A 58 33.58 1.63 -20.79
CA THR A 58 32.51 1.89 -21.76
C THR A 58 31.12 1.49 -21.24
N ARG A 59 31.07 0.51 -20.35
CA ARG A 59 29.85 0.02 -19.69
C ARG A 59 30.18 -0.50 -18.29
N PHE A 60 29.19 -0.49 -17.41
CA PHE A 60 29.28 -1.01 -16.06
C PHE A 60 28.30 -2.16 -15.84
N ALA A 61 28.66 -3.12 -14.99
CA ALA A 61 27.83 -4.27 -14.68
C ALA A 61 26.78 -3.93 -13.62
N VAL A 62 25.49 -4.09 -13.96
CA VAL A 62 24.38 -4.02 -13.01
C VAL A 62 24.32 -5.34 -12.26
N GLN A 63 24.30 -5.26 -10.92
CA GLN A 63 24.33 -6.41 -10.03
C GLN A 63 22.90 -6.82 -9.61
N ALA A 64 22.67 -8.11 -9.37
CA ALA A 64 21.39 -8.63 -8.90
C ALA A 64 21.09 -8.20 -7.45
N THR A 65 22.13 -8.14 -6.63
CA THR A 65 22.10 -7.74 -5.21
C THR A 65 23.24 -6.72 -4.96
N PRO A 66 23.29 -6.01 -3.82
CA PRO A 66 24.29 -4.96 -3.57
C PRO A 66 25.68 -5.55 -3.21
N LYS A 67 26.27 -6.29 -4.15
CA LYS A 67 27.63 -6.84 -4.08
C LYS A 67 28.14 -7.08 -5.50
N THR A 68 29.45 -7.17 -5.68
CA THR A 68 30.04 -7.57 -6.96
C THR A 68 29.91 -9.07 -7.22
N GLY A 69 29.94 -9.47 -8.50
CA GLY A 69 30.06 -10.87 -8.90
C GLY A 69 28.72 -11.55 -9.24
N ASN A 70 27.61 -10.81 -9.27
CA ASN A 70 26.29 -11.32 -9.63
C ASN A 70 25.62 -10.43 -10.68
N THR A 71 26.31 -10.27 -11.81
CA THR A 71 25.89 -9.40 -12.89
C THR A 71 24.62 -9.90 -13.59
N THR A 72 23.63 -9.02 -13.74
CA THR A 72 22.38 -9.30 -14.47
C THR A 72 22.41 -8.73 -15.87
N ARG A 73 22.94 -7.51 -16.02
CA ARG A 73 23.09 -6.83 -17.31
C ARG A 73 24.22 -5.80 -17.25
N TYR A 74 24.43 -5.11 -18.37
CA TYR A 74 25.35 -3.98 -18.45
C TYR A 74 24.61 -2.70 -18.80
N VAL A 75 25.13 -1.58 -18.32
CA VAL A 75 24.65 -0.23 -18.65
C VAL A 75 25.81 0.62 -19.16
N SER A 76 25.61 1.36 -20.25
CA SER A 76 26.66 2.18 -20.85
C SER A 76 26.98 3.41 -20.03
N ALA A 77 28.21 3.92 -20.16
CA ALA A 77 28.56 5.22 -19.61
C ALA A 77 27.65 6.32 -20.18
N GLY A 78 27.22 7.27 -19.34
CA GLY A 78 26.34 8.38 -19.74
C GLY A 78 24.85 8.05 -19.82
N THR A 79 24.45 6.79 -19.65
CA THR A 79 23.03 6.42 -19.54
C THR A 79 22.40 7.09 -18.30
N THR A 80 21.18 7.63 -18.46
CA THR A 80 20.37 8.10 -17.33
C THR A 80 19.69 6.91 -16.67
N VAL A 81 19.76 6.83 -15.35
CA VAL A 81 19.05 5.85 -14.53
C VAL A 81 18.31 6.57 -13.41
N GLY A 82 17.10 6.10 -13.09
CA GLY A 82 16.34 6.60 -11.95
C GLY A 82 16.81 5.91 -10.67
N VAL A 83 17.10 6.67 -9.63
CA VAL A 83 17.57 6.16 -8.34
C VAL A 83 16.38 5.89 -7.45
N ILE A 84 16.31 4.67 -6.93
CA ILE A 84 15.24 4.25 -6.01
C ILE A 84 15.68 4.46 -4.57
N CYS A 85 16.80 3.88 -4.16
CA CYS A 85 17.30 3.97 -2.78
C CYS A 85 18.75 3.50 -2.69
N GLN A 86 19.35 3.65 -1.51
CA GLN A 86 20.71 3.21 -1.24
C GLN A 86 20.84 2.27 -0.05
N VAL A 87 21.84 1.40 -0.10
CA VAL A 87 22.33 0.63 1.04
C VAL A 87 23.82 0.87 1.23
N ASN A 88 24.29 0.74 2.47
CA ASN A 88 25.71 0.73 2.79
C ASN A 88 26.02 -0.53 3.61
N ASN A 89 26.73 -1.49 3.01
CA ASN A 89 27.12 -2.76 3.61
C ASN A 89 28.65 -2.91 3.73
N GLY A 90 29.35 -1.79 3.99
CA GLY A 90 30.80 -1.67 3.83
C GLY A 90 31.20 -1.06 2.47
N SER A 91 30.23 -0.88 1.58
CA SER A 91 30.32 -0.09 0.35
C SER A 91 28.94 0.48 0.02
N SER A 92 28.90 1.66 -0.59
CA SER A 92 27.65 2.31 -1.00
C SER A 92 27.14 1.73 -2.32
N TRP A 93 25.88 1.27 -2.31
CA TRP A 93 25.18 0.72 -3.46
C TRP A 93 23.86 1.44 -3.69
N THR A 94 23.52 1.65 -4.95
CA THR A 94 22.31 2.34 -5.39
C THR A 94 21.42 1.39 -6.18
N ALA A 95 20.17 1.21 -5.75
CA ALA A 95 19.13 0.53 -6.51
C ALA A 95 18.59 1.46 -7.60
N ILE A 96 18.39 0.94 -8.81
CA ILE A 96 17.99 1.73 -9.98
C ILE A 96 16.70 1.23 -10.63
N THR A 97 16.02 2.13 -11.35
CA THR A 97 14.90 1.79 -12.23
C THR A 97 15.33 0.80 -13.31
N GLY A 98 14.42 -0.10 -13.69
CA GLY A 98 14.75 -1.27 -14.51
C GLY A 98 15.46 -2.40 -13.75
N GLY A 99 15.55 -2.28 -12.42
CA GLY A 99 16.02 -3.32 -11.50
C GLY A 99 17.54 -3.42 -11.39
N GLY A 100 17.99 -4.00 -10.27
CA GLY A 100 19.39 -4.24 -9.95
C GLY A 100 20.10 -3.06 -9.29
N TRP A 101 21.40 -3.24 -9.07
CA TRP A 101 22.23 -2.38 -8.23
C TRP A 101 23.48 -1.93 -8.96
N LEU A 102 23.88 -0.68 -8.73
CA LEU A 102 25.16 -0.12 -9.16
C LEU A 102 25.92 0.40 -7.94
N PRO A 103 27.26 0.31 -7.91
CA PRO A 103 28.04 1.01 -6.90
C PRO A 103 27.77 2.51 -7.02
N THR A 104 27.54 3.18 -5.89
CA THR A 104 27.19 4.60 -5.89
C THR A 104 28.30 5.47 -6.49
N ALA A 105 29.56 5.05 -6.33
CA ALA A 105 30.73 5.71 -6.93
C ALA A 105 30.72 5.73 -8.47
N ASN A 106 29.91 4.87 -9.11
CA ASN A 106 29.75 4.81 -10.57
C ASN A 106 28.57 5.64 -11.09
N LEU A 107 28.03 6.54 -10.29
CA LEU A 107 26.95 7.44 -10.65
C LEU A 107 27.38 8.91 -10.44
N THR A 108 26.74 9.85 -11.13
CA THR A 108 26.95 11.29 -10.94
C THR A 108 26.24 11.80 -9.68
N MET A 109 26.63 11.24 -8.54
CA MET A 109 26.10 11.60 -7.23
C MET A 109 27.25 11.54 -6.22
N THR A 110 27.20 12.47 -5.26
CA THR A 110 28.19 12.53 -4.19
C THR A 110 27.74 11.61 -3.06
N VAL A 111 28.68 10.91 -2.43
CA VAL A 111 28.44 10.13 -1.20
C VAL A 111 28.83 11.00 -0.01
N GLY A 112 27.95 11.13 0.96
CA GLY A 112 28.16 11.83 2.22
C GLY A 112 29.06 11.03 3.18
N THR A 113 29.32 11.62 4.34
CA THR A 113 30.18 11.03 5.38
C THR A 113 29.59 9.79 6.06
N ASP A 114 28.27 9.62 5.98
CA ASP A 114 27.52 8.45 6.43
C ASP A 114 27.49 7.31 5.40
N GLY A 115 28.09 7.53 4.22
CA GLY A 115 28.11 6.58 3.12
C GLY A 115 26.82 6.56 2.29
N PHE A 116 25.97 7.59 2.41
CA PHE A 116 24.77 7.77 1.59
C PHE A 116 24.81 9.10 0.83
N SER A 117 24.21 9.15 -0.36
CA SER A 117 24.07 10.40 -1.09
C SER A 117 23.03 11.31 -0.44
N PRO A 118 23.30 12.62 -0.29
CA PRO A 118 22.32 13.54 0.25
C PRO A 118 20.99 13.49 -0.52
N ALA A 119 19.87 13.56 0.21
CA ALA A 119 18.50 13.49 -0.31
C ALA A 119 18.10 12.16 -1.00
N ILE A 120 18.95 11.13 -0.98
CA ILE A 120 18.58 9.78 -1.40
C ILE A 120 18.17 8.98 -0.17
N ARG A 121 17.00 8.35 -0.23
CA ARG A 121 16.51 7.52 0.87
C ARG A 121 17.29 6.21 1.01
N HIS A 122 17.39 5.72 2.24
CA HIS A 122 17.95 4.39 2.50
C HIS A 122 16.90 3.32 2.14
N CYS A 123 17.34 2.23 1.53
CA CYS A 123 16.46 1.11 1.20
C CYS A 123 15.95 0.44 2.48
N GLY A 124 14.74 -0.08 2.45
CA GLY A 124 14.12 -0.72 3.61
C GLY A 124 13.61 0.27 4.66
N THR A 125 13.93 1.56 4.57
CA THR A 125 13.32 2.58 5.41
C THR A 125 11.84 2.67 5.10
N ALA A 126 10.99 2.54 6.12
CA ALA A 126 9.57 2.80 5.98
C ALA A 126 9.37 4.20 5.36
N SER A 127 8.38 4.36 4.48
CA SER A 127 7.98 5.70 4.04
C SER A 127 7.75 6.56 5.28
N ALA A 128 8.30 7.78 5.29
CA ALA A 128 8.15 8.70 6.42
C ALA A 128 6.70 9.17 6.62
N LEU A 129 5.77 8.79 5.75
CA LEU A 129 4.34 8.94 5.99
C LEU A 129 3.60 7.71 5.45
N PRO A 130 2.78 7.04 6.28
CA PRO A 130 1.54 6.48 5.77
C PRO A 130 0.73 7.64 5.18
N THR A 131 0.14 7.50 3.99
CA THR A 131 -0.86 8.49 3.54
C THR A 131 -2.15 8.40 4.36
N TYR A 132 -2.34 7.32 5.12
CA TYR A 132 -3.51 7.23 6.01
C TYR A 132 -3.33 8.20 7.18
N ASN A 133 -4.36 9.00 7.41
CA ASN A 133 -4.50 9.86 8.57
C ASN A 133 -5.63 9.27 9.40
N ALA A 134 -5.39 8.79 10.63
CA ALA A 134 -6.43 8.17 11.45
C ALA A 134 -7.70 9.04 11.60
N ALA A 135 -7.57 10.37 11.59
CA ALA A 135 -8.70 11.30 11.64
C ALA A 135 -9.54 11.34 10.36
N ALA A 136 -9.04 10.80 9.24
CA ALA A 136 -9.74 10.68 7.97
C ALA A 136 -10.56 9.37 7.87
N TYR A 137 -10.56 8.52 8.92
CA TYR A 137 -11.45 7.38 8.97
C TYR A 137 -12.92 7.87 8.89
N PRO A 138 -13.73 7.40 7.92
CA PRO A 138 -15.04 8.00 7.65
C PRO A 138 -16.05 7.88 8.78
N TRP A 139 -15.84 6.95 9.71
CA TRP A 139 -16.80 6.59 10.76
C TRP A 139 -16.19 6.76 12.16
N PRO A 140 -15.79 7.98 12.56
CA PRO A 140 -15.06 8.19 13.80
C PRO A 140 -15.90 7.94 15.06
N THR A 141 -17.22 8.03 14.94
CA THR A 141 -18.21 7.78 15.99
C THR A 141 -19.49 7.20 15.37
N GLN A 142 -19.54 5.89 15.21
CA GLN A 142 -20.74 5.18 14.77
C GLN A 142 -21.07 4.14 15.83
N ASP A 143 -22.15 4.28 16.58
CA ASP A 143 -22.51 3.34 17.66
C ASP A 143 -23.49 2.24 17.19
N GLY A 144 -23.90 2.27 15.92
CA GLY A 144 -24.78 1.28 15.29
C GLY A 144 -24.05 0.16 14.56
N TRP A 145 -24.81 -0.87 14.16
CA TRP A 145 -24.33 -2.01 13.37
C TRP A 145 -24.49 -1.76 11.87
N VAL A 146 -23.73 -0.79 11.36
CA VAL A 146 -23.77 -0.40 9.94
C VAL A 146 -22.63 -1.05 9.18
N ASN A 147 -22.93 -1.64 8.02
CA ASN A 147 -21.92 -2.30 7.19
C ASN A 147 -21.02 -1.26 6.50
N ASP A 148 -19.70 -1.46 6.57
CA ASP A 148 -18.71 -0.55 6.01
C ASP A 148 -18.45 -0.71 4.50
N GLY A 149 -19.12 -1.67 3.85
CA GLY A 149 -18.96 -2.04 2.44
C GLY A 149 -17.83 -3.04 2.16
N HIS A 150 -16.98 -3.32 3.14
CA HIS A 150 -15.76 -4.14 3.02
C HIS A 150 -15.82 -5.45 3.82
N GLY A 151 -16.99 -5.76 4.37
CA GLY A 151 -17.25 -7.00 5.11
C GLY A 151 -17.15 -6.85 6.62
N TYR A 152 -17.14 -5.61 7.13
CA TYR A 152 -17.07 -5.31 8.56
C TYR A 152 -18.19 -4.34 8.97
N TYR A 153 -18.32 -4.11 10.28
CA TYR A 153 -19.15 -3.04 10.82
C TYR A 153 -18.31 -1.78 11.02
N GLU A 154 -18.89 -0.62 10.73
CA GLU A 154 -18.28 0.69 10.95
C GLU A 154 -17.83 0.86 12.41
N ALA A 155 -16.73 1.59 12.63
CA ALA A 155 -16.12 1.85 13.94
C ALA A 155 -15.62 0.61 14.73
N GLU A 156 -15.66 -0.58 14.13
CA GLU A 156 -14.98 -1.77 14.66
C GLU A 156 -13.49 -1.79 14.36
N CYS A 157 -12.73 -2.54 15.17
CA CYS A 157 -11.28 -2.72 15.01
C CYS A 157 -10.90 -3.18 13.60
N VAL A 158 -11.63 -4.17 13.08
CA VAL A 158 -11.44 -4.75 11.75
C VAL A 158 -11.76 -3.78 10.62
N SER A 159 -12.77 -2.93 10.77
CA SER A 159 -13.12 -1.91 9.76
C SER A 159 -12.05 -0.84 9.67
N PHE A 160 -11.59 -0.32 10.82
CA PHE A 160 -10.52 0.67 10.87
C PHE A 160 -9.21 0.11 10.31
N ALA A 161 -8.77 -1.06 10.77
CA ALA A 161 -7.51 -1.65 10.32
C ALA A 161 -7.52 -1.92 8.81
N ALA A 162 -8.64 -2.42 8.27
CA ALA A 162 -8.76 -2.66 6.83
C ALA A 162 -8.75 -1.36 6.04
N TRP A 163 -9.47 -0.33 6.50
CA TRP A 163 -9.44 0.99 5.89
C TRP A 163 -8.03 1.62 5.91
N ALA A 164 -7.30 1.50 7.02
CA ALA A 164 -5.95 2.02 7.14
C ALA A 164 -5.01 1.35 6.12
N VAL A 165 -5.02 0.02 6.02
CA VAL A 165 -4.26 -0.73 5.00
C VAL A 165 -4.66 -0.28 3.59
N ARG A 166 -5.95 -0.11 3.28
CA ARG A 166 -6.37 0.36 1.94
C ARG A 166 -5.91 1.77 1.60
N THR A 167 -5.60 2.61 2.59
CA THR A 167 -5.37 4.06 2.40
C THR A 167 -3.97 4.53 2.79
N ASP A 168 -3.10 3.63 3.23
CA ASP A 168 -1.75 3.95 3.70
C ASP A 168 -0.75 4.27 2.57
N GLY A 169 -1.16 4.06 1.32
CA GLY A 169 -0.38 4.37 0.12
C GLY A 169 0.69 3.32 -0.20
N ARG A 170 0.61 2.13 0.41
CA ARG A 170 1.54 1.03 0.21
C ARG A 170 1.01 0.03 -0.83
N ALA A 171 1.95 -0.66 -1.46
CA ALA A 171 1.60 -1.78 -2.33
C ALA A 171 1.29 -3.00 -1.45
N HIS A 172 0.07 -3.52 -1.60
CA HIS A 172 -0.36 -4.73 -0.91
C HIS A 172 -0.59 -5.85 -1.92
N THR A 173 -0.16 -7.05 -1.54
CA THR A 173 -0.34 -8.29 -2.29
C THR A 173 -1.56 -9.09 -1.82
N LYS A 174 -2.12 -8.72 -0.67
CA LYS A 174 -3.36 -9.28 -0.12
C LYS A 174 -4.37 -8.19 0.23
N SER A 175 -5.63 -8.46 -0.05
CA SER A 175 -6.73 -7.57 0.35
C SER A 175 -7.03 -7.72 1.85
N PRO A 176 -7.26 -6.61 2.57
CA PRO A 176 -7.71 -6.64 3.96
C PRO A 176 -9.24 -6.82 4.11
N ASP A 177 -9.98 -7.05 3.03
CA ASP A 177 -11.44 -7.11 3.04
C ASP A 177 -11.98 -8.52 3.34
N ARG A 178 -13.15 -8.60 3.97
CA ARG A 178 -13.95 -9.83 4.14
C ARG A 178 -13.23 -11.00 4.81
N MET A 179 -12.30 -10.74 5.75
CA MET A 179 -11.63 -11.78 6.53
C MET A 179 -12.38 -12.21 7.80
N GLY A 180 -13.51 -11.56 8.09
CA GLY A 180 -14.33 -11.84 9.28
C GLY A 180 -13.72 -11.29 10.57
N ASN A 181 -13.87 -12.04 11.66
CA ASN A 181 -13.41 -11.63 12.99
C ASN A 181 -11.89 -11.46 13.05
N ALA A 182 -11.44 -10.58 13.95
CA ALA A 182 -10.03 -10.22 14.10
C ALA A 182 -9.09 -11.43 14.25
N ASN A 183 -9.47 -12.44 15.03
CA ASN A 183 -8.68 -13.67 15.23
C ASN A 183 -8.57 -14.57 13.98
N LEU A 184 -9.36 -14.34 12.93
CA LEU A 184 -9.34 -15.11 11.68
C LEU A 184 -8.48 -14.46 10.60
N TRP A 185 -8.07 -13.20 10.80
CA TRP A 185 -7.29 -12.46 9.81
C TRP A 185 -5.96 -13.15 9.53
N THR A 186 -5.52 -13.05 8.28
CA THR A 186 -4.24 -13.57 7.81
C THR A 186 -3.60 -12.54 6.87
N GLY A 187 -2.27 -12.42 6.90
CA GLY A 187 -1.51 -11.61 5.94
C GLY A 187 -1.14 -12.37 4.67
N ALA A 188 -0.47 -11.69 3.73
CA ALA A 188 0.33 -12.30 2.68
C ALA A 188 1.45 -13.16 3.29
N TYR A 189 2.02 -12.69 4.40
CA TYR A 189 2.82 -13.49 5.32
C TYR A 189 2.61 -13.03 6.77
N VAL A 190 3.11 -13.81 7.73
CA VAL A 190 2.92 -13.58 9.17
C VAL A 190 4.22 -13.90 9.90
N ASP A 191 4.68 -12.99 10.76
CA ASP A 191 5.79 -13.22 11.66
C ASP A 191 5.64 -12.42 12.97
N ALA A 192 6.70 -12.39 13.78
CA ALA A 192 6.76 -11.67 15.05
C ALA A 192 7.49 -10.32 14.95
N ALA A 193 7.95 -9.92 13.75
CA ALA A 193 8.73 -8.71 13.55
C ALA A 193 7.83 -7.59 13.00
N PRO A 194 7.51 -6.55 13.80
CA PRO A 194 6.64 -5.49 13.33
C PRO A 194 7.33 -4.58 12.31
N HIS A 195 6.57 -4.13 11.33
CA HIS A 195 6.87 -3.02 10.45
C HIS A 195 5.72 -2.01 10.45
N ALA A 196 6.05 -0.75 10.20
CA ALA A 196 5.02 0.25 9.90
C ALA A 196 4.27 -0.14 8.62
N GLY A 197 2.94 -0.20 8.67
CA GLY A 197 2.10 -0.76 7.59
C GLY A 197 1.45 -2.11 7.93
N ASP A 198 1.94 -2.79 8.95
CA ASP A 198 1.41 -4.11 9.33
C ASP A 198 0.11 -3.98 10.13
N VAL A 199 -0.57 -5.09 10.30
CA VAL A 199 -1.66 -5.23 11.27
C VAL A 199 -1.19 -6.09 12.44
N ALA A 200 -1.14 -5.50 13.62
CA ALA A 200 -0.99 -6.23 14.87
C ALA A 200 -2.27 -7.00 15.16
N GLN A 201 -2.18 -8.31 15.39
CA GLN A 201 -3.33 -9.18 15.63
C GLN A 201 -3.23 -9.86 16.99
N TRP A 202 -4.32 -9.88 17.74
CA TRP A 202 -4.49 -10.65 18.97
C TRP A 202 -5.46 -11.81 18.74
N ASP A 203 -5.09 -12.98 19.27
CA ASP A 203 -6.05 -14.08 19.41
C ASP A 203 -7.13 -13.73 20.44
N GLY A 204 -8.23 -14.49 20.40
CA GLY A 204 -9.30 -14.37 21.39
C GLY A 204 -8.76 -14.47 22.82
N GLY A 205 -9.09 -13.49 23.67
CA GLY A 205 -8.71 -13.47 25.08
C GLY A 205 -7.26 -13.05 25.38
N ARG A 206 -6.41 -12.84 24.37
CA ARG A 206 -4.99 -12.50 24.62
C ARG A 206 -4.83 -11.05 25.06
N ASN A 207 -4.12 -10.83 26.16
CA ASN A 207 -3.70 -9.49 26.63
C ASN A 207 -4.84 -8.45 26.66
N GLY A 208 -6.04 -8.89 27.04
CA GLY A 208 -7.23 -8.03 27.14
C GLY A 208 -8.13 -7.99 25.89
N ALA A 209 -7.77 -8.70 24.81
CA ALA A 209 -8.63 -8.82 23.63
C ALA A 209 -9.91 -9.61 23.95
N GLY A 210 -11.01 -9.28 23.27
CA GLY A 210 -12.28 -10.02 23.38
C GLY A 210 -12.19 -11.44 22.83
N SER A 211 -13.28 -12.21 22.91
CA SER A 211 -13.32 -13.62 22.46
C SER A 211 -13.07 -13.80 20.96
N VAL A 212 -13.33 -12.77 20.16
CA VAL A 212 -13.12 -12.74 18.70
C VAL A 212 -11.75 -12.17 18.30
N GLY A 213 -10.87 -11.93 19.27
CA GLY A 213 -9.56 -11.31 19.06
C GLY A 213 -9.65 -9.80 18.93
N HIS A 214 -8.55 -9.21 18.44
CA HIS A 214 -8.45 -7.77 18.15
C HIS A 214 -7.44 -7.54 17.03
N VAL A 215 -7.59 -6.45 16.28
CA VAL A 215 -6.58 -5.99 15.30
C VAL A 215 -6.35 -4.49 15.42
N ALA A 216 -5.10 -4.08 15.20
CA ALA A 216 -4.69 -2.68 15.20
C ALA A 216 -3.71 -2.43 14.06
N TYR A 217 -3.76 -1.26 13.43
CA TYR A 217 -2.79 -0.88 12.41
C TYR A 217 -1.50 -0.41 13.07
N VAL A 218 -0.35 -0.89 12.58
CA VAL A 218 0.98 -0.49 13.06
C VAL A 218 1.40 0.83 12.39
N ALA A 219 1.24 1.93 13.13
CA ALA A 219 1.55 3.27 12.65
C ALA A 219 3.06 3.52 12.55
N ALA A 220 3.82 3.02 13.53
CA ALA A 220 5.28 3.13 13.54
C ALA A 220 5.91 2.04 14.42
N VAL A 221 7.18 1.74 14.16
CA VAL A 221 8.06 0.97 15.05
C VAL A 221 9.17 1.91 15.48
N ASN A 222 9.25 2.15 16.79
CA ASN A 222 10.19 3.08 17.39
C ASN A 222 11.60 2.47 17.42
N ALA A 223 12.61 3.32 17.59
CA ALA A 223 14.01 2.89 17.62
C ALA A 223 14.33 1.91 18.78
N ASP A 224 13.55 1.95 19.86
CA ASP A 224 13.66 1.04 20.99
C ASP A 224 12.90 -0.31 20.78
N GLY A 225 12.28 -0.51 19.62
CA GLY A 225 11.52 -1.70 19.28
C GLY A 225 10.07 -1.68 19.79
N SER A 226 9.63 -0.62 20.47
CA SER A 226 8.22 -0.43 20.80
C SER A 226 7.40 -0.07 19.56
N VAL A 227 6.10 -0.39 19.59
CA VAL A 227 5.21 -0.30 18.43
C VAL A 227 4.10 0.68 18.70
N LEU A 228 4.01 1.74 17.90
CA LEU A 228 2.88 2.66 17.91
C LEU A 228 1.74 2.05 17.09
N ILE A 229 0.60 1.81 17.73
CA ILE A 229 -0.60 1.27 17.09
C ILE A 229 -1.73 2.28 17.09
N ASN A 230 -2.54 2.20 16.04
CA ASN A 230 -3.80 2.92 15.88
C ASN A 230 -4.92 1.88 15.76
N GLU A 231 -5.95 2.02 16.59
CA GLU A 231 -7.00 1.01 16.72
C GLU A 231 -8.36 1.66 17.01
N TYR A 232 -9.43 0.91 16.79
CA TYR A 232 -10.78 1.28 17.15
C TYR A 232 -11.39 0.23 18.06
N ASN A 233 -12.36 0.63 18.88
CA ASN A 233 -13.11 -0.25 19.76
C ASN A 233 -12.25 -1.00 20.80
N TRP A 234 -11.12 -0.41 21.20
CA TRP A 234 -10.30 -0.90 22.31
C TRP A 234 -10.53 -0.04 23.56
N GLY A 235 -11.11 -0.63 24.61
CA GLY A 235 -11.40 0.06 25.88
C GLY A 235 -12.59 1.03 25.83
N ASN A 236 -12.77 1.75 24.72
CA ASN A 236 -13.91 2.63 24.46
C ASN A 236 -14.71 2.14 23.26
N PHE A 237 -16.00 1.92 23.47
CA PHE A 237 -16.90 1.40 22.45
C PHE A 237 -16.91 2.31 21.21
N HIS A 238 -16.53 1.75 20.06
CA HIS A 238 -16.55 2.42 18.74
C HIS A 238 -15.79 3.76 18.71
N ARG A 239 -14.71 3.89 19.47
CA ARG A 239 -13.84 5.07 19.46
C ARG A 239 -12.41 4.70 19.08
N PHE A 240 -11.72 5.69 18.53
CA PHE A 240 -10.29 5.63 18.26
C PHE A 240 -9.49 5.51 19.55
N ASN A 241 -8.42 4.73 19.49
CA ASN A 241 -7.37 4.69 20.47
C ASN A 241 -6.01 4.65 19.77
N SER A 242 -5.03 5.35 20.35
CA SER A 242 -3.64 5.30 19.91
C SER A 242 -2.75 5.06 21.12
N ARG A 243 -1.86 4.07 21.03
CA ARG A 243 -0.95 3.75 22.13
C ARG A 243 0.31 3.07 21.62
N THR A 244 1.36 3.20 22.42
CA THR A 244 2.62 2.46 22.19
C THR A 244 2.61 1.19 23.04
N ILE A 245 2.97 0.07 22.43
CA ILE A 245 3.02 -1.25 23.07
C ILE A 245 4.38 -1.92 22.85
N ALA A 246 4.73 -2.90 23.68
CA ALA A 246 5.87 -3.76 23.39
C ALA A 246 5.53 -4.72 22.22
N ALA A 247 6.53 -5.06 21.40
CA ALA A 247 6.33 -5.87 20.19
C ALA A 247 5.78 -7.29 20.45
N ASN A 248 5.89 -7.80 21.68
CA ASN A 248 5.39 -9.13 22.05
C ASN A 248 3.94 -9.13 22.59
N ILE A 249 3.31 -7.96 22.70
CA ILE A 249 1.92 -7.85 23.18
C ILE A 249 0.92 -8.45 22.19
N PRO A 250 0.97 -8.18 20.86
CA PRO A 250 0.12 -8.89 19.91
C PRO A 250 0.50 -10.36 19.80
N SER A 251 -0.38 -11.17 19.23
CA SER A 251 -0.07 -12.55 18.87
C SER A 251 0.91 -12.67 17.74
N ARG A 252 0.79 -11.77 16.76
CA ARG A 252 1.54 -11.79 15.51
C ARG A 252 1.31 -10.48 14.75
N TYR A 253 2.14 -10.26 13.74
CA TYR A 253 2.00 -9.17 12.79
C TYR A 253 1.64 -9.74 11.41
N LEU A 254 0.61 -9.17 10.81
CA LEU A 254 0.11 -9.53 9.49
C LEU A 254 0.61 -8.51 8.47
N HIS A 255 1.27 -9.02 7.45
CA HIS A 255 1.83 -8.22 6.35
C HIS A 255 0.90 -8.31 5.16
N PHE A 256 0.55 -7.19 4.51
CA PHE A 256 -0.44 -7.14 3.41
C PHE A 256 0.22 -6.89 2.06
#